data_AF-A0A8H3FIB6-F1
#
_entry.id   AF-A0A8H3FIB6-F1
#
_cell.length_a   1.000
_cell.length_b   1.000
_cell.length_c   1.000
_cell.angle_alpha   90.00
_cell.angle_beta   90.00
_cell.angle_gamma   90.00
#
_symmetry.space_group_name_H-M   'P 1'
#
loop_
_entity.id
_entity.type
_entity.pdbx_description
1 polymer ?
#
loop_
_entity_poly.entity_id
_entity_poly.type
_entity_poly.pdbx_seq_one_letter_code
_entity_poly.pdbx_strand_id
1 'polypeptide(L)'
;MLVQFALLALHAATARAIRASNNSTIAEAFPQLLIDFPNLVESPPSLTSRYTNGRQDFQRCCSLAVYESLHQNDNDSISLASPSFIGSDLDSFRHQQYPCGASYDGSSLGAPPVTVTYGWCSSHCPGWQISKSTKLNQWVLPVFGFIVPAIVFCLSIPRRRKLEIWEELFNVPLHSLAVATRAPFVAIVTFILITIDTIAWLMVIFAMAGPILTSGIYEALMDNRILAYLQEMMRDGRLSTAQRCQLMYVVLVGNLDTLAHPNASDEHNTPWNHISGPAGLLRGLEVGKPRKIKKHLVKTKTWLRTMLADQDGFGITVGAPVVFYCGGFVYTSVDNYSKLGDNSTSHALGIFTPFVLCNVRGLLNHLL
;
A
#
# COMPACT_ATOMS: atom_id res chain seq x y z
N MET A 1 -15.36 15.32 42.72
CA MET A 1 -16.57 15.11 41.88
C MET A 1 -17.44 16.36 41.69
N LEU A 2 -17.56 17.29 42.65
CA LEU A 2 -18.36 18.52 42.48
C LEU A 2 -17.70 19.62 41.61
N VAL A 3 -16.38 19.61 41.44
CA VAL A 3 -15.65 20.59 40.60
C VAL A 3 -15.77 20.28 39.09
N GLN A 4 -16.03 19.03 38.73
CA GLN A 4 -16.15 18.59 37.32
C GLN A 4 -17.51 18.94 36.70
N PHE A 5 -18.57 19.01 37.51
CA PHE A 5 -19.89 19.48 37.06
C PHE A 5 -19.95 21.00 36.88
N ALA A 6 -19.19 21.78 37.68
CA ALA A 6 -19.12 23.23 37.53
C ALA A 6 -18.41 23.66 36.23
N LEU A 7 -17.38 22.92 35.79
CA LEU A 7 -16.68 23.20 34.53
C LEU A 7 -17.49 22.83 33.27
N LEU A 8 -18.35 21.80 33.35
CA LEU A 8 -19.29 21.43 32.28
C LEU A 8 -20.46 22.42 32.17
N ALA A 9 -20.97 22.95 33.29
CA ALA A 9 -21.99 23.99 33.27
C ALA A 9 -21.44 25.34 32.75
N LEU A 10 -20.16 25.64 33.01
CA LEU A 10 -19.51 26.86 32.49
C LEU A 10 -19.22 26.78 30.98
N HIS A 11 -19.01 25.58 30.42
CA HIS A 11 -18.90 25.38 28.96
C HIS A 11 -20.26 25.34 28.26
N ALA A 12 -21.33 24.91 28.94
CA ALA A 12 -22.68 24.95 28.41
C ALA A 12 -23.27 26.38 28.38
N ALA A 13 -22.83 27.27 29.28
CA ALA A 13 -23.28 28.67 29.32
C ALA A 13 -22.61 29.58 28.27
N THR A 14 -21.58 29.11 27.55
CA THR A 14 -20.96 29.83 26.43
C THR A 14 -21.52 29.46 25.06
N ALA A 15 -22.50 28.55 24.97
CA ALA A 15 -23.34 28.42 23.78
C ALA A 15 -24.36 29.57 23.75
N ARG A 16 -23.87 30.80 23.53
CA ARG A 16 -24.73 31.90 23.11
C ARG A 16 -25.39 31.45 21.81
N ALA A 17 -26.72 31.38 21.83
CA ALA A 17 -27.49 31.46 20.60
C ALA A 17 -27.03 32.75 19.90
N ILE A 18 -26.28 32.59 18.80
CA ILE A 18 -25.94 33.71 17.92
C ILE A 18 -27.25 34.10 17.26
N ARG A 19 -27.95 35.02 17.92
CA ARG A 19 -29.02 35.79 17.32
C ARG A 19 -28.39 36.49 16.11
N ALA A 20 -28.95 36.28 14.93
CA ALA A 20 -28.53 36.93 13.69
C ALA A 20 -28.48 38.46 13.91
N SER A 21 -27.29 38.95 14.24
CA SER A 21 -26.93 40.35 14.29
C SER A 21 -26.35 40.69 12.92
N ASN A 22 -26.57 41.91 12.45
CA ASN A 22 -25.83 42.46 11.31
C ASN A 22 -24.34 42.41 11.64
N ASN A 23 -23.66 41.34 11.23
CA ASN A 23 -22.21 41.18 11.35
C ASN A 23 -21.60 42.13 10.31
N SER A 24 -21.03 43.25 10.77
CA SER A 24 -20.48 44.28 9.88
C SER A 24 -19.09 43.93 9.36
N THR A 25 -18.40 42.93 9.93
CA THR A 25 -17.04 42.55 9.52
C THR A 25 -16.91 41.07 9.15
N ILE A 26 -16.06 40.77 8.16
CA ILE A 26 -15.74 39.39 7.73
C ILE A 26 -15.23 38.54 8.91
N ALA A 27 -14.48 39.17 9.81
CA ALA A 27 -14.00 38.64 11.07
C ALA A 27 -15.08 38.04 11.97
N GLU A 28 -16.22 38.73 12.10
CA GLU A 28 -17.34 38.30 12.93
C GLU A 28 -18.19 37.24 12.24
N ALA A 29 -18.32 37.32 10.92
CA ALA A 29 -19.03 36.32 10.12
C ALA A 29 -18.28 34.98 10.07
N PHE A 30 -16.95 35.01 10.06
CA PHE A 30 -16.10 33.82 9.94
C PHE A 30 -14.93 33.88 10.92
N PRO A 31 -15.16 33.60 12.23
CA PRO A 31 -14.12 33.67 13.25
C PRO A 31 -12.96 32.69 12.99
N GLN A 32 -13.21 31.62 12.23
CA GLN A 32 -12.19 30.65 11.81
C GLN A 32 -11.14 31.29 10.89
N LEU A 33 -11.52 32.25 10.04
CA LEU A 33 -10.56 32.98 9.22
C LEU A 33 -9.59 33.79 10.10
N LEU A 34 -10.08 34.36 11.22
CA LEU A 34 -9.27 35.17 12.16
C LEU A 34 -8.09 34.41 12.77
N ILE A 35 -8.27 33.12 13.01
CA ILE A 35 -7.25 32.25 13.57
C ILE A 35 -6.15 31.98 12.54
N ASP A 36 -6.51 31.91 11.25
CA ASP A 36 -5.58 31.65 10.15
C ASP A 36 -4.91 32.93 9.59
N PHE A 37 -5.52 34.11 9.77
CA PHE A 37 -5.07 35.41 9.24
C PHE A 37 -3.62 35.82 9.54
N PRO A 38 -3.07 35.66 10.75
CA PRO A 38 -1.67 36.04 10.98
C PRO A 38 -0.69 35.26 10.09
N ASN A 39 -1.10 34.08 9.59
CA ASN A 39 -0.32 33.28 8.66
C ASN A 39 -0.70 33.51 7.19
N LEU A 40 -1.87 34.10 6.88
CA LEU A 40 -2.35 34.30 5.50
C LEU A 40 -1.50 35.33 4.74
N VAL A 41 -0.99 36.36 5.42
CA VAL A 41 -0.27 37.51 4.83
C VAL A 41 1.23 37.24 4.59
N GLU A 42 1.77 36.11 5.07
CA GLU A 42 3.16 35.75 4.74
C GLU A 42 3.32 35.53 3.25
N SER A 43 4.25 36.28 2.64
CA SER A 43 4.58 36.23 1.22
C SER A 43 4.89 34.79 0.79
N PRO A 44 4.50 34.39 -0.43
CA PRO A 44 4.75 33.03 -0.91
C PRO A 44 6.25 32.71 -0.84
N PRO A 45 6.64 31.52 -0.38
CA PRO A 45 8.04 31.14 -0.27
C PRO A 45 8.76 31.26 -1.63
N SER A 46 10.05 31.63 -1.57
CA SER A 46 10.91 31.76 -2.74
C SER A 46 10.87 30.51 -3.63
N LEU A 47 11.04 30.67 -4.95
CA LEU A 47 10.87 29.61 -5.95
C LEU A 47 11.66 28.31 -5.62
N THR A 48 12.84 28.45 -5.02
CA THR A 48 13.72 27.35 -4.59
C THR A 48 13.22 26.60 -3.35
N SER A 49 12.46 27.25 -2.47
CA SER A 49 11.87 26.60 -1.28
C SER A 49 10.53 25.90 -1.58
N ARG A 50 9.89 26.18 -2.72
CA ARG A 50 8.55 25.66 -3.07
C ARG A 50 8.51 24.15 -3.27
N TYR A 51 9.57 23.58 -3.83
CA TYR A 51 9.61 22.17 -4.26
C TYR A 51 10.54 21.30 -3.42
N THR A 52 11.20 21.82 -2.39
CA THR A 52 12.17 21.03 -1.61
C THR A 52 11.68 20.73 -0.20
N ASN A 53 10.88 21.63 0.38
CA ASN A 53 10.54 21.59 1.80
C ASN A 53 9.06 21.32 2.11
N GLY A 54 8.22 21.03 1.10
CA GLY A 54 6.84 20.57 1.30
C GLY A 54 6.00 21.42 2.27
N ARG A 55 6.04 22.75 2.16
CA ARG A 55 5.43 23.67 3.14
C ARG A 55 3.98 24.06 2.83
N GLN A 56 3.28 23.34 1.96
CA GLN A 56 1.90 23.69 1.63
C GLN A 56 0.96 23.25 2.75
N ASP A 57 0.04 24.11 3.17
CA ASP A 57 -1.10 23.74 4.01
C ASP A 57 -2.39 23.99 3.23
N PHE A 58 -3.06 22.92 2.79
CA PHE A 58 -4.30 23.03 2.03
C PHE A 58 -5.41 23.73 2.82
N GLN A 59 -5.39 23.69 4.15
CA GLN A 59 -6.35 24.41 4.99
C GLN A 59 -6.14 25.92 4.87
N ARG A 60 -4.89 26.39 4.93
CA ARG A 60 -4.54 27.81 4.69
C ARG A 60 -4.94 28.24 3.29
N CYS A 61 -4.65 27.43 2.28
CA CYS A 61 -5.00 27.71 0.89
C CYS A 61 -6.50 27.83 0.66
N CYS A 62 -7.28 26.95 1.28
CA CYS A 62 -8.73 27.03 1.28
C CYS A 62 -9.21 28.31 1.97
N SER A 63 -8.68 28.64 3.16
CA SER A 63 -9.04 29.87 3.89
C SER A 63 -8.70 31.13 3.07
N LEU A 64 -7.58 31.13 2.33
CA LEU A 64 -7.20 32.22 1.42
C LEU A 64 -8.19 32.36 0.26
N ALA A 65 -8.59 31.25 -0.37
CA ALA A 65 -9.59 31.26 -1.44
C ALA A 65 -10.95 31.77 -0.94
N VAL A 66 -11.38 31.34 0.25
CA VAL A 66 -12.61 31.84 0.87
C VAL A 66 -12.50 33.34 1.14
N TYR A 67 -11.37 33.80 1.66
CA TYR A 67 -11.14 35.22 1.92
C TYR A 67 -11.20 36.06 0.64
N GLU A 68 -10.49 35.67 -0.42
CA GLU A 68 -10.52 36.39 -1.71
C GLU A 68 -11.91 36.36 -2.37
N SER A 69 -12.75 35.39 -2.02
CA SER A 69 -14.15 35.32 -2.49
C SER A 69 -15.09 36.25 -1.73
N LEU A 70 -14.65 36.87 -0.63
CA LEU A 70 -15.48 37.74 0.21
C LEU A 70 -15.03 39.19 0.06
N HIS A 71 -15.93 40.05 -0.39
CA HIS A 71 -15.73 41.49 -0.46
C HIS A 71 -16.60 42.19 0.58
N GLN A 72 -15.99 43.04 1.42
CA GLN A 72 -16.74 43.92 2.32
C GLN A 72 -17.06 45.21 1.55
N ASN A 73 -18.36 45.49 1.38
CA ASN A 73 -18.80 46.73 0.75
C ASN A 73 -18.75 47.89 1.75
N ASP A 74 -18.73 49.12 1.24
CA ASP A 74 -18.73 50.36 2.05
C ASP A 74 -19.95 50.47 2.99
N ASN A 75 -21.01 49.69 2.72
CA ASN A 75 -22.21 49.59 3.56
C ASN A 75 -22.09 48.53 4.67
N ASP A 76 -20.88 48.05 4.99
CA ASP A 76 -20.60 46.95 5.93
C ASP A 76 -21.34 45.63 5.59
N SER A 77 -21.79 45.49 4.35
CA SER A 77 -22.38 44.24 3.85
C SER A 77 -21.31 43.38 3.19
N ILE A 78 -21.29 42.10 3.52
CA ILE A 78 -20.41 41.12 2.88
C ILE A 78 -21.10 40.64 1.61
N SER A 79 -20.41 40.70 0.47
CA SER A 79 -20.86 40.14 -0.81
C SER A 79 -19.80 39.22 -1.41
N LEU A 80 -20.22 38.32 -2.27
CA LEU A 80 -19.31 37.44 -3.02
C LEU A 80 -18.57 38.24 -4.09
N ALA A 81 -17.24 38.18 -4.06
CA ALA A 81 -16.38 38.75 -5.09
C ALA A 81 -16.52 37.97 -6.41
N SER A 82 -16.20 38.62 -7.53
CA SER A 82 -16.14 37.97 -8.85
C SER A 82 -14.70 37.97 -9.35
N PRO A 83 -14.04 36.79 -9.51
CA PRO A 83 -14.59 35.45 -9.38
C PRO A 83 -14.76 34.98 -7.92
N SER A 84 -15.81 34.22 -7.65
CA SER A 84 -16.02 33.52 -6.37
C SER A 84 -15.49 32.09 -6.48
N PHE A 85 -14.75 31.65 -5.46
CA PHE A 85 -14.33 30.26 -5.31
C PHE A 85 -15.31 29.43 -4.48
N ILE A 86 -16.34 30.06 -3.92
CA ILE A 86 -17.40 29.41 -3.14
C ILE A 86 -18.52 28.99 -4.09
N GLY A 87 -18.82 27.68 -4.15
CA GLY A 87 -19.85 27.12 -5.02
C GLY A 87 -21.30 27.26 -4.53
N SER A 88 -21.54 28.06 -3.49
CA SER A 88 -22.84 28.23 -2.83
C SER A 88 -23.15 29.68 -2.50
N ASP A 89 -24.43 30.01 -2.33
CA ASP A 89 -24.88 31.33 -1.87
C ASP A 89 -24.32 31.67 -0.48
N LEU A 90 -24.10 32.97 -0.24
CA LEU A 90 -23.51 33.47 1.02
C LEU A 90 -24.32 33.07 2.26
N ASP A 91 -25.66 33.08 2.14
CA ASP A 91 -26.56 32.67 3.22
C ASP A 91 -26.43 31.18 3.53
N SER A 92 -26.34 30.33 2.49
CA SER A 92 -26.11 28.90 2.67
C SER A 92 -24.74 28.63 3.30
N PHE A 93 -23.71 29.36 2.86
CA PHE A 93 -22.35 29.25 3.37
C PHE A 93 -22.24 29.60 4.87
N ARG A 94 -23.01 30.59 5.35
CA ARG A 94 -23.01 31.02 6.76
C ARG A 94 -23.64 29.99 7.70
N HIS A 95 -24.62 29.24 7.22
CA HIS A 95 -25.35 28.25 8.05
C HIS A 95 -24.75 26.85 7.97
N GLN A 96 -23.85 26.59 7.02
CA GLN A 96 -23.19 25.31 6.84
C GLN A 96 -21.86 25.24 7.60
N GLN A 97 -21.32 24.01 7.70
CA GLN A 97 -19.99 23.80 8.26
C GLN A 97 -18.93 24.53 7.43
N TYR A 98 -18.03 25.25 8.10
CA TYR A 98 -16.92 25.92 7.44
C TYR A 98 -16.03 24.91 6.69
N PRO A 99 -15.79 25.06 5.38
CA PRO A 99 -15.24 23.99 4.55
C PRO A 99 -13.75 23.73 4.74
N CYS A 100 -12.97 24.75 5.14
CA CYS A 100 -11.53 24.61 5.23
C CYS A 100 -11.14 23.86 6.52
N GLY A 101 -10.80 22.59 6.38
CA GLY A 101 -10.54 21.70 7.52
C GLY A 101 -11.80 21.06 8.11
N ALA A 102 -12.93 21.12 7.39
CA ALA A 102 -14.14 20.39 7.77
C ALA A 102 -13.85 18.89 7.93
N SER A 103 -14.56 18.27 8.88
CA SER A 103 -14.57 16.82 9.06
C SER A 103 -15.99 16.31 8.88
N TYR A 104 -16.12 15.10 8.35
CA TYR A 104 -17.41 14.48 8.09
C TYR A 104 -18.26 14.43 9.36
N ASP A 105 -19.42 15.06 9.32
CA ASP A 105 -20.37 15.18 10.44
C ASP A 105 -21.54 14.18 10.33
N GLY A 106 -21.53 13.30 9.32
CA GLY A 106 -22.63 12.39 9.01
C GLY A 106 -23.62 12.93 7.96
N SER A 107 -23.54 14.20 7.59
CA SER A 107 -24.39 14.80 6.57
C SER A 107 -23.94 14.41 5.16
N SER A 108 -24.86 13.92 4.32
CA SER A 108 -24.58 13.63 2.91
C SER A 108 -24.34 14.89 2.07
N LEU A 109 -24.76 16.06 2.56
CA LEU A 109 -24.57 17.35 1.88
C LEU A 109 -23.14 17.89 2.07
N GLY A 110 -22.45 17.47 3.14
CA GLY A 110 -21.09 17.89 3.45
C GLY A 110 -20.92 19.40 3.64
N ALA A 111 -19.66 19.84 3.71
CA ALA A 111 -19.32 21.25 3.68
C ALA A 111 -19.37 21.78 2.22
N PRO A 112 -19.72 23.06 2.01
CA PRO A 112 -19.83 23.64 0.67
C PRO A 112 -18.47 23.57 -0.06
N PRO A 113 -18.45 23.18 -1.35
CA PRO A 113 -17.20 23.01 -2.07
C PRO A 113 -16.53 24.37 -2.35
N VAL A 114 -15.23 24.44 -2.07
CA VAL A 114 -14.36 25.55 -2.47
C VAL A 114 -13.56 25.09 -3.68
N THR A 115 -13.86 25.65 -4.85
CA THR A 115 -13.25 25.25 -6.11
C THR A 115 -12.34 26.36 -6.63
N VAL A 116 -11.06 26.06 -6.75
CA VAL A 116 -10.05 26.97 -7.29
C VAL A 116 -9.49 26.43 -8.60
N THR A 117 -9.11 27.33 -9.50
CA THR A 117 -8.40 26.90 -10.73
C THR A 117 -7.00 26.43 -10.38
N TYR A 118 -6.45 25.49 -11.16
CA TYR A 118 -5.07 25.05 -10.97
C TYR A 118 -4.06 26.21 -11.08
N GLY A 119 -4.31 27.17 -11.98
CA GLY A 119 -3.49 28.36 -12.13
C GLY A 119 -3.43 29.19 -10.85
N TRP A 120 -4.58 29.42 -10.21
CA TRP A 120 -4.67 30.11 -8.92
C TRP A 120 -3.98 29.33 -7.80
N CYS A 121 -4.21 28.02 -7.73
CA CYS A 121 -3.62 27.17 -6.69
C CYS A 121 -2.08 27.12 -6.82
N SER A 122 -1.55 26.99 -8.03
CA SER A 122 -0.11 26.95 -8.27
C SER A 122 0.59 28.29 -7.95
N SER A 123 -0.09 29.42 -8.16
CA SER A 123 0.47 30.74 -7.86
C SER A 123 0.41 31.10 -6.36
N HIS A 124 -0.70 30.82 -5.68
CA HIS A 124 -0.91 31.18 -4.28
C HIS A 124 -0.44 30.11 -3.29
N CYS A 125 -0.42 28.86 -3.74
CA CYS A 125 -0.18 27.68 -2.90
C CYS A 125 0.79 26.68 -3.55
N PRO A 126 2.05 27.09 -3.78
CA PRO A 126 3.02 26.19 -4.38
C PRO A 126 3.52 25.12 -3.40
N GLY A 127 3.84 23.94 -3.94
CA GLY A 127 4.46 22.83 -3.21
C GLY A 127 3.54 21.63 -3.03
N TRP A 128 3.75 20.88 -1.95
CA TRP A 128 2.91 19.78 -1.50
C TRP A 128 2.76 19.82 0.01
N GLN A 129 1.69 19.23 0.53
CA GLN A 129 1.46 19.15 1.98
C GLN A 129 2.22 17.98 2.60
N ILE A 130 3.03 18.26 3.63
CA ILE A 130 3.63 17.23 4.48
C ILE A 130 2.57 16.66 5.44
N SER A 131 2.61 15.35 5.65
CA SER A 131 1.76 14.68 6.63
C SER A 131 2.08 15.17 8.05
N LYS A 132 1.07 15.58 8.81
CA LYS A 132 1.23 16.07 10.18
C LYS A 132 1.42 14.86 11.09
N SER A 133 2.57 14.76 11.77
CA SER A 133 2.90 13.62 12.66
C SER A 133 1.89 13.41 13.80
N THR A 134 1.17 14.47 14.18
CA THR A 134 0.11 14.47 15.18
C THR A 134 -1.15 13.72 14.75
N LYS A 135 -1.37 13.55 13.44
CA LYS A 135 -2.51 12.80 12.90
C LYS A 135 -2.07 11.36 12.63
N LEU A 136 -2.36 10.49 13.60
CA LEU A 136 -1.95 9.08 13.59
C LEU A 136 -2.39 8.33 12.32
N ASN A 137 -3.59 8.63 11.81
CA ASN A 137 -4.12 8.04 10.58
C ASN A 137 -3.31 8.39 9.32
N GLN A 138 -2.56 9.50 9.30
CA GLN A 138 -1.80 9.93 8.13
C GLN A 138 -0.52 9.12 7.90
N TRP A 139 0.05 8.49 8.92
CA TRP A 139 1.32 7.76 8.79
C TRP A 139 1.24 6.30 9.23
N VAL A 140 0.44 5.96 10.24
CA VAL A 140 0.31 4.57 10.72
C VAL A 140 -0.27 3.68 9.62
N LEU A 141 -1.28 4.18 8.93
CA LEU A 141 -1.93 3.40 7.89
C LEU A 141 -0.98 3.10 6.71
N PRO A 142 -0.23 4.09 6.17
CA PRO A 142 0.80 3.79 5.19
C PRO A 142 1.89 2.81 5.66
N VAL A 143 2.34 2.97 6.91
CA VAL A 143 3.45 2.17 7.46
C VAL A 143 3.02 0.72 7.67
N PHE A 144 1.96 0.49 8.44
CA PHE A 144 1.54 -0.86 8.82
C PHE A 144 0.65 -1.53 7.78
N GLY A 145 -0.12 -0.74 7.02
CA GLY A 145 -0.93 -1.27 5.93
C GLY A 145 -0.11 -1.68 4.72
N PHE A 146 1.04 -1.02 4.46
CA PHE A 146 1.76 -1.22 3.21
C PHE A 146 3.27 -1.42 3.35
N ILE A 147 3.98 -0.51 4.02
CA ILE A 147 5.46 -0.55 4.05
C ILE A 147 5.96 -1.80 4.80
N VAL A 148 5.43 -2.06 5.99
CA VAL A 148 5.85 -3.21 6.80
C VAL A 148 5.56 -4.54 6.08
N PRO A 149 4.34 -4.79 5.55
CA PRO A 149 4.08 -5.97 4.73
C PRO A 149 5.01 -6.11 3.52
N ALA A 150 5.28 -5.01 2.80
CA ALA A 150 6.17 -5.01 1.65
C ALA A 150 7.62 -5.33 2.04
N ILE A 151 8.11 -4.81 3.17
CA ILE A 151 9.44 -5.13 3.70
C ILE A 151 9.52 -6.62 4.07
N VAL A 152 8.53 -7.14 4.80
CA VAL A 152 8.51 -8.56 5.16
C VAL A 152 8.51 -9.40 3.89
N PHE A 153 7.68 -9.08 2.91
CA PHE A 153 7.65 -9.78 1.62
C PHE A 153 9.00 -9.72 0.88
N CYS A 154 9.65 -8.55 0.84
CA CYS A 154 10.99 -8.34 0.28
C CYS A 154 12.05 -9.24 0.92
N LEU A 155 12.01 -9.40 2.24
CA LEU A 155 13.01 -10.13 3.02
C LEU A 155 12.75 -11.63 3.06
N SER A 156 11.48 -12.01 3.04
CA SER A 156 11.02 -13.38 3.20
C SER A 156 11.04 -14.19 1.92
N ILE A 157 10.78 -13.56 0.76
CA ILE A 157 10.72 -14.27 -0.50
C ILE A 157 12.10 -14.33 -1.14
N PRO A 158 12.62 -15.53 -1.45
CA PRO A 158 13.91 -15.67 -2.10
C PRO A 158 13.86 -15.02 -3.49
N ARG A 159 14.60 -13.92 -3.64
CA ARG A 159 14.69 -13.16 -4.88
C ARG A 159 15.60 -13.87 -5.86
N ARG A 160 15.11 -14.06 -7.08
CA ARG A 160 15.85 -14.71 -8.17
C ARG A 160 17.04 -13.89 -8.68
N ARG A 161 16.91 -12.57 -8.67
CA ARG A 161 17.98 -11.63 -9.02
C ARG A 161 18.33 -10.82 -7.77
N LYS A 162 19.57 -10.90 -7.34
CA LYS A 162 20.13 -10.07 -6.26
C LYS A 162 21.24 -9.24 -6.88
N LEU A 163 21.41 -8.00 -6.44
CA LEU A 163 22.65 -7.29 -6.73
C LEU A 163 23.78 -8.04 -6.03
N GLU A 164 24.60 -8.73 -6.81
CA GLU A 164 25.79 -9.41 -6.31
C GLU A 164 26.77 -8.33 -5.86
N ILE A 165 27.08 -8.33 -4.56
CA ILE A 165 28.13 -7.48 -4.03
C ILE A 165 29.44 -8.10 -4.45
N TRP A 166 30.30 -7.30 -5.06
CA TRP A 166 31.59 -7.78 -5.57
C TRP A 166 32.41 -8.39 -4.42
N GLU A 167 32.77 -9.68 -4.53
CA GLU A 167 33.44 -10.42 -3.46
C GLU A 167 34.80 -9.79 -3.08
N GLU A 168 35.46 -9.14 -4.03
CA GLU A 168 36.71 -8.42 -3.83
C GLU A 168 36.57 -7.26 -2.82
N LEU A 169 35.37 -6.73 -2.64
CA LEU A 169 35.09 -5.68 -1.66
C LEU A 169 35.29 -6.18 -0.22
N PHE A 170 35.14 -7.48 0.02
CA PHE A 170 35.24 -8.13 1.33
C PHE A 170 36.59 -8.84 1.58
N ASN A 171 37.47 -8.91 0.57
CA ASN A 171 38.82 -9.45 0.72
C ASN A 171 39.74 -8.45 1.43
N VAL A 172 39.47 -8.19 2.72
CA VAL A 172 40.30 -7.34 3.57
C VAL A 172 41.08 -8.22 4.56
N PRO A 173 42.43 -8.24 4.50
CA PRO A 173 43.23 -9.03 5.42
C PRO A 173 43.13 -8.48 6.85
N LEU A 174 42.55 -9.27 7.76
CA LEU A 174 42.22 -8.91 9.16
C LEU A 174 43.41 -8.41 10.00
N HIS A 175 44.65 -8.67 9.58
CA HIS A 175 45.86 -8.32 10.34
C HIS A 175 46.44 -6.93 10.01
N SER A 176 45.88 -6.22 9.01
CA SER A 176 46.43 -4.93 8.56
C SER A 176 45.74 -3.75 9.25
N LEU A 177 46.52 -2.72 9.62
CA LEU A 177 45.99 -1.43 10.11
C LEU A 177 45.07 -0.76 9.06
N ALA A 178 45.20 -1.14 7.78
CA ALA A 178 44.31 -0.72 6.70
C ALA A 178 42.86 -1.22 6.85
N VAL A 179 42.61 -2.23 7.69
CA VAL A 179 41.24 -2.70 8.03
C VAL A 179 40.45 -1.57 8.70
N ALA A 180 41.10 -0.81 9.59
CA ALA A 180 40.42 0.24 10.36
C ALA A 180 39.87 1.36 9.48
N THR A 181 40.54 1.68 8.36
CA THR A 181 40.10 2.71 7.41
C THR A 181 39.23 2.14 6.30
N ARG A 182 39.47 0.92 5.84
CA ARG A 182 38.74 0.31 4.71
C ARG A 182 37.40 -0.31 5.12
N ALA A 183 37.31 -0.93 6.30
CA ALA A 183 36.07 -1.55 6.79
C ALA A 183 34.87 -0.59 6.86
N PRO A 184 34.97 0.63 7.45
CA PRO A 184 33.82 1.55 7.49
C PRO A 184 33.41 2.02 6.08
N PHE A 185 34.37 2.22 5.19
CA PHE A 185 34.09 2.59 3.80
C PHE A 185 33.33 1.49 3.07
N VAL A 186 33.80 0.23 3.17
CA VAL A 186 33.12 -0.94 2.59
C VAL A 186 31.71 -1.08 3.18
N ALA A 187 31.55 -0.94 4.50
CA ALA A 187 30.26 -1.02 5.15
C ALA A 187 29.27 0.05 4.63
N ILE A 188 29.72 1.29 4.44
CA ILE A 188 28.90 2.38 3.89
C ILE A 188 28.48 2.06 2.44
N VAL A 189 29.41 1.63 1.59
CA VAL A 189 29.11 1.27 0.20
C VAL A 189 28.13 0.10 0.14
N THR A 190 28.36 -0.95 0.91
CA THR A 190 27.45 -2.10 1.01
C THR A 190 26.07 -1.68 1.53
N PHE A 191 26.00 -0.82 2.54
CA PHE A 191 24.73 -0.30 3.06
C PHE A 191 23.96 0.47 1.98
N ILE A 192 24.63 1.33 1.22
CA ILE A 192 24.01 2.09 0.12
C ILE A 192 23.47 1.13 -0.96
N LEU A 193 24.26 0.13 -1.37
CA LEU A 193 23.84 -0.84 -2.39
C LEU A 193 22.64 -1.68 -1.93
N ILE A 194 22.65 -2.17 -0.69
CA ILE A 194 21.52 -2.92 -0.11
C ILE A 194 20.29 -2.02 0.02
N THR A 195 20.46 -0.75 0.38
CA THR A 195 19.35 0.20 0.49
C THR A 195 18.72 0.47 -0.87
N ILE A 196 19.53 0.70 -1.91
CA ILE A 196 19.04 0.90 -3.28
C ILE A 196 18.31 -0.34 -3.79
N ASP A 197 18.88 -1.53 -3.59
CA ASP A 197 18.24 -2.81 -3.94
C ASP A 197 16.89 -2.96 -3.23
N THR A 198 16.84 -2.69 -1.92
CA THR A 198 15.61 -2.77 -1.13
C THR A 198 14.55 -1.78 -1.62
N ILE A 199 14.93 -0.54 -1.91
CA ILE A 199 14.02 0.48 -2.44
C ILE A 199 13.48 0.06 -3.81
N ALA A 200 14.35 -0.39 -4.72
CA ALA A 200 13.94 -0.85 -6.05
C ALA A 200 12.94 -2.01 -5.95
N TRP A 201 13.18 -2.96 -5.06
CA TRP A 201 12.26 -4.08 -4.83
C TRP A 201 10.96 -3.67 -4.15
N LEU A 202 10.99 -2.73 -3.22
CA LEU A 202 9.75 -2.17 -2.66
C LEU A 202 8.91 -1.53 -3.77
N MET A 203 9.51 -0.75 -4.67
CA MET A 203 8.80 -0.18 -5.81
C MET A 203 8.19 -1.24 -6.72
N VAL A 204 8.90 -2.35 -6.97
CA VAL A 204 8.36 -3.50 -7.72
C VAL A 204 7.20 -4.14 -6.99
N ILE A 205 7.31 -4.39 -5.68
CA ILE A 205 6.20 -4.98 -4.90
C ILE A 205 4.98 -4.06 -4.93
N PHE A 206 5.17 -2.75 -4.75
CA PHE A 206 4.08 -1.78 -4.82
C PHE A 206 3.41 -1.78 -6.19
N ALA A 207 4.19 -1.85 -7.28
CA ALA A 207 3.65 -1.90 -8.63
C ALA A 207 2.99 -3.26 -8.98
N MET A 208 3.50 -4.36 -8.43
CA MET A 208 3.13 -5.74 -8.79
C MET A 208 2.27 -6.44 -7.74
N ALA A 209 1.88 -5.78 -6.65
CA ALA A 209 1.07 -6.39 -5.59
C ALA A 209 -0.25 -6.97 -6.12
N GLY A 210 -0.93 -6.23 -6.99
CA GLY A 210 -2.16 -6.67 -7.66
C GLY A 210 -1.94 -7.97 -8.47
N PRO A 211 -1.07 -7.95 -9.50
CA PRO A 211 -0.74 -9.14 -10.28
C PRO A 211 -0.25 -10.34 -9.45
N ILE A 212 0.56 -10.11 -8.41
CA ILE A 212 1.07 -11.17 -7.53
C ILE A 212 -0.11 -11.81 -6.77
N LEU A 213 -1.01 -11.00 -6.22
CA LEU A 213 -2.16 -11.49 -5.47
C LEU A 213 -3.13 -12.26 -6.37
N THR A 214 -3.45 -11.72 -7.55
CA THR A 214 -4.34 -12.40 -8.50
C THR A 214 -3.74 -13.69 -9.03
N SER A 215 -2.44 -13.70 -9.33
CA SER A 215 -1.72 -14.91 -9.71
C SER A 215 -1.76 -15.97 -8.61
N GLY A 216 -1.56 -15.57 -7.34
CA GLY A 216 -1.62 -16.49 -6.21
C GLY A 216 -3.02 -17.10 -6.01
N ILE A 217 -4.07 -16.28 -6.15
CA ILE A 217 -5.47 -16.77 -6.08
C ILE A 217 -5.76 -17.72 -7.25
N TYR A 218 -5.33 -17.36 -8.45
CA TYR A 218 -5.53 -18.20 -9.64
C TYR A 218 -4.86 -19.57 -9.48
N GLU A 219 -3.60 -19.61 -9.02
CA GLU A 219 -2.88 -20.86 -8.79
C GLU A 219 -3.58 -21.71 -7.73
N ALA A 220 -4.02 -21.12 -6.60
CA ALA A 220 -4.75 -21.84 -5.57
C ALA A 220 -6.07 -22.47 -6.08
N LEU A 221 -6.78 -21.78 -6.97
CA LEU A 221 -7.99 -22.32 -7.62
C LEU A 221 -7.65 -23.47 -8.57
N MET A 222 -6.56 -23.35 -9.32
CA MET A 222 -6.07 -24.40 -10.22
C MET A 222 -5.63 -25.65 -9.44
N ASP A 223 -4.88 -25.47 -8.35
CA ASP A 223 -4.46 -26.55 -7.45
C ASP A 223 -5.66 -27.29 -6.87
N ASN A 224 -6.69 -26.57 -6.41
CA ASN A 224 -7.91 -27.18 -5.90
C ASN A 224 -8.63 -28.03 -6.96
N ARG A 225 -8.69 -27.54 -8.21
CA ARG A 225 -9.27 -28.31 -9.33
C ARG A 225 -8.45 -29.56 -9.66
N ILE A 226 -7.11 -29.46 -9.63
CA ILE A 226 -6.22 -30.61 -9.85
C ILE A 226 -6.40 -31.65 -8.74
N LEU A 227 -6.50 -31.22 -7.48
CA LEU A 227 -6.73 -32.10 -6.34
C LEU A 227 -8.10 -32.78 -6.41
N ALA A 228 -9.16 -32.06 -6.77
CA ALA A 228 -10.49 -32.64 -6.97
C ALA A 228 -10.49 -33.69 -8.08
N TYR A 229 -9.87 -33.38 -9.22
CA TYR A 229 -9.70 -34.31 -10.33
C TYR A 229 -8.88 -35.56 -9.93
N LEU A 230 -7.79 -35.36 -9.17
CA LEU A 230 -6.95 -36.45 -8.69
C LEU A 230 -7.71 -37.37 -7.73
N GLN A 231 -8.54 -36.81 -6.86
CA GLN A 231 -9.38 -37.57 -5.94
C GLN A 231 -10.42 -38.41 -6.68
N GLU A 232 -11.08 -37.85 -7.70
CA GLU A 232 -12.04 -38.56 -8.56
C GLU A 232 -11.36 -39.71 -9.32
N MET A 233 -10.27 -39.42 -10.01
CA MET A 233 -9.54 -40.41 -10.80
C MET A 233 -8.85 -41.49 -9.97
N MET A 234 -8.52 -41.19 -8.69
CA MET A 234 -8.05 -42.19 -7.74
C MET A 234 -9.14 -43.17 -7.34
N ARG A 235 -10.37 -42.69 -7.14
CA ARG A 235 -11.53 -43.54 -6.81
C ARG A 235 -11.84 -44.52 -7.93
N ASP A 236 -11.72 -44.06 -9.18
CA ASP A 236 -12.03 -44.86 -10.37
C ASP A 236 -10.86 -45.77 -10.80
N GLY A 237 -9.71 -45.69 -10.13
CA GLY A 237 -8.54 -46.52 -10.41
C GLY A 237 -7.84 -46.24 -11.75
N ARG A 238 -8.16 -45.11 -12.41
CA ARG A 238 -7.74 -44.81 -13.79
C ARG A 238 -6.32 -44.23 -13.92
N LEU A 239 -5.77 -43.68 -12.84
CA LEU A 239 -4.43 -43.08 -12.82
C LEU A 239 -3.37 -44.05 -12.31
N SER A 240 -2.24 -44.15 -13.04
CA SER A 240 -1.05 -44.87 -12.57
C SER A 240 -0.40 -44.14 -11.40
N THR A 241 0.41 -44.86 -10.61
CA THR A 241 1.09 -44.26 -9.44
C THR A 241 2.05 -43.15 -9.87
N ALA A 242 2.71 -43.32 -11.02
CA ALA A 242 3.59 -42.30 -11.57
C ALA A 242 2.84 -41.00 -11.92
N GLN A 243 1.64 -41.11 -12.54
CA GLN A 243 0.83 -39.94 -12.87
C GLN A 243 0.31 -39.22 -11.61
N ARG A 244 -0.07 -39.98 -10.57
CA ARG A 244 -0.48 -39.39 -9.28
C ARG A 244 0.66 -38.61 -8.64
N CYS A 245 1.87 -39.17 -8.63
CA CYS A 245 3.05 -38.47 -8.12
C CYS A 245 3.38 -37.21 -8.92
N GLN A 246 3.24 -37.24 -10.25
CA GLN A 246 3.45 -36.06 -11.10
C GLN A 246 2.46 -34.95 -10.80
N LEU A 247 1.16 -35.27 -10.73
CA LEU A 247 0.12 -34.27 -10.41
C LEU A 247 0.29 -33.69 -9.00
N MET A 248 0.56 -34.53 -7.99
CA MET A 248 0.80 -34.05 -6.63
C MET A 248 2.02 -33.14 -6.54
N TYR A 249 3.04 -33.43 -7.35
CA TYR A 249 4.24 -32.62 -7.43
C TYR A 249 3.96 -31.25 -8.06
N VAL A 250 3.21 -31.22 -9.16
CA VAL A 250 2.81 -29.96 -9.83
C VAL A 250 2.08 -29.06 -8.84
N VAL A 251 1.17 -29.61 -8.03
CA VAL A 251 0.47 -28.85 -6.98
C VAL A 251 1.42 -28.36 -5.87
N LEU A 252 2.42 -29.15 -5.49
CA LEU A 252 3.35 -28.77 -4.41
C LEU A 252 4.36 -27.70 -4.82
N VAL A 253 4.74 -27.67 -6.10
CA VAL A 253 5.83 -26.83 -6.61
C VAL A 253 5.32 -25.66 -7.45
N GLY A 254 4.08 -25.74 -7.94
CA GLY A 254 3.45 -24.72 -8.76
C GLY A 254 4.08 -24.59 -10.14
N ASN A 255 3.67 -23.54 -10.85
CA ASN A 255 4.16 -23.21 -12.19
C ASN A 255 5.54 -22.54 -12.18
N LEU A 256 6.56 -23.25 -11.68
CA LEU A 256 7.96 -22.82 -11.75
C LEU A 256 8.46 -22.88 -13.20
N ASP A 257 8.87 -21.74 -13.75
CA ASP A 257 9.46 -21.64 -15.09
C ASP A 257 10.74 -22.49 -15.17
N THR A 258 10.61 -23.64 -15.83
CA THR A 258 11.66 -24.67 -15.95
C THR A 258 12.68 -24.35 -17.05
N LEU A 259 12.43 -23.33 -17.88
CA LEU A 259 13.21 -23.03 -19.07
C LEU A 259 14.26 -21.94 -18.87
N ALA A 260 14.31 -21.33 -17.70
CA ALA A 260 15.03 -20.09 -17.54
C ALA A 260 16.52 -20.31 -17.21
N HIS A 261 17.28 -20.85 -18.16
CA HIS A 261 18.66 -20.46 -18.46
C HIS A 261 19.04 -20.92 -19.89
N PRO A 262 18.95 -20.05 -20.92
CA PRO A 262 19.41 -20.38 -22.27
C PRO A 262 20.94 -20.54 -22.40
N ASN A 263 21.72 -20.17 -21.36
CA ASN A 263 23.18 -20.22 -21.37
C ASN A 263 23.79 -21.18 -20.32
N ALA A 264 22.98 -22.00 -19.64
CA ALA A 264 23.53 -23.02 -18.75
C ALA A 264 23.87 -24.26 -19.58
N SER A 265 25.16 -24.43 -19.90
CA SER A 265 25.74 -25.70 -20.36
C SER A 265 25.51 -26.87 -19.38
N ASP A 266 24.99 -26.59 -18.18
CA ASP A 266 24.54 -27.57 -17.20
C ASP A 266 23.06 -27.93 -17.38
N GLU A 267 22.77 -28.61 -18.49
CA GLU A 267 21.47 -29.23 -18.75
C GLU A 267 21.04 -30.19 -17.63
N HIS A 268 21.97 -30.62 -16.75
CA HIS A 268 21.71 -31.57 -15.67
C HIS A 268 21.06 -31.00 -14.40
N ASN A 269 20.98 -29.68 -14.21
CA ASN A 269 20.59 -29.09 -12.92
C ASN A 269 19.31 -28.25 -12.98
N THR A 270 18.43 -28.51 -13.94
CA THR A 270 17.11 -27.88 -13.96
C THR A 270 16.22 -28.51 -12.88
N PRO A 271 15.36 -27.73 -12.21
CA PRO A 271 14.34 -28.28 -11.31
C PRO A 271 13.54 -29.40 -11.99
N TRP A 272 13.27 -29.27 -13.29
CA TRP A 272 12.60 -30.28 -14.11
C TRP A 272 13.31 -31.63 -14.17
N ASN A 273 14.64 -31.66 -14.17
CA ASN A 273 15.40 -32.91 -14.19
C ASN A 273 15.41 -33.61 -12.83
N HIS A 274 15.29 -32.85 -11.74
CA HIS A 274 15.00 -33.40 -10.41
C HIS A 274 13.57 -34.00 -10.32
N ILE A 275 12.65 -33.60 -11.21
CA ILE A 275 11.24 -34.02 -11.24
C ILE A 275 11.02 -35.22 -12.17
N SER A 276 11.57 -35.13 -13.37
CA SER A 276 11.51 -36.17 -14.40
C SER A 276 12.32 -37.40 -13.98
N GLY A 277 13.36 -37.23 -13.16
CA GLY A 277 14.15 -38.33 -12.59
C GLY A 277 13.29 -39.33 -11.81
N PRO A 278 12.66 -38.95 -10.67
CA PRO A 278 11.83 -39.86 -9.87
C PRO A 278 10.58 -40.37 -10.59
N ALA A 279 9.89 -39.50 -11.34
CA ALA A 279 8.67 -39.88 -12.07
C ALA A 279 8.97 -40.77 -13.29
N GLY A 280 10.06 -40.49 -14.02
CA GLY A 280 10.58 -41.31 -15.10
C GLY A 280 11.10 -42.66 -14.59
N LEU A 281 11.75 -42.68 -13.42
CA LEU A 281 12.12 -43.94 -12.75
C LEU A 281 10.88 -44.77 -12.39
N LEU A 282 9.81 -44.13 -11.89
CA LEU A 282 8.57 -44.83 -11.56
C LEU A 282 7.88 -45.40 -12.81
N ARG A 283 7.84 -44.65 -13.92
CA ARG A 283 7.34 -45.16 -15.22
C ARG A 283 8.19 -46.31 -15.75
N GLY A 284 9.53 -46.20 -15.69
CA GLY A 284 10.43 -47.27 -16.14
C GLY A 284 10.40 -48.52 -15.27
N LEU A 285 10.10 -48.37 -13.98
CA LEU A 285 10.02 -49.49 -13.03
C LEU A 285 8.67 -50.21 -13.05
N GLU A 286 7.59 -49.63 -13.59
CA GLU A 286 6.33 -50.36 -13.85
C GLU A 286 6.56 -51.58 -14.79
N VAL A 287 7.66 -51.58 -15.54
CA VAL A 287 8.05 -52.66 -16.48
C VAL A 287 9.03 -53.68 -15.87
N GLY A 288 9.63 -53.43 -14.70
CA GLY A 288 10.74 -54.27 -14.20
C GLY A 288 11.02 -54.26 -12.70
N LYS A 289 10.77 -55.41 -12.07
CA LYS A 289 11.17 -55.86 -10.70
C LYS A 289 10.50 -55.12 -9.50
N PRO A 290 9.56 -55.77 -8.78
CA PRO A 290 8.73 -55.15 -7.74
C PRO A 290 9.48 -54.68 -6.48
N ARG A 291 10.67 -55.23 -6.21
CA ARG A 291 11.48 -54.88 -5.02
C ARG A 291 12.11 -53.48 -5.13
N LYS A 292 12.54 -53.07 -6.32
CA LYS A 292 13.12 -51.74 -6.55
C LYS A 292 12.04 -50.66 -6.50
N ILE A 293 10.85 -50.94 -7.04
CA ILE A 293 9.66 -50.06 -6.99
C ILE A 293 9.35 -49.62 -5.56
N LYS A 294 9.24 -50.58 -4.61
CA LYS A 294 8.89 -50.25 -3.21
C LYS A 294 9.88 -49.28 -2.56
N LYS A 295 11.19 -49.46 -2.79
CA LYS A 295 12.23 -48.58 -2.22
C LYS A 295 12.13 -47.15 -2.78
N HIS A 296 11.93 -47.02 -4.09
CA HIS A 296 11.78 -45.71 -4.73
C HIS A 296 10.47 -45.02 -4.33
N LEU A 297 9.37 -45.76 -4.23
CA LEU A 297 8.09 -45.23 -3.79
C LEU A 297 8.17 -44.68 -2.35
N VAL A 298 8.83 -45.40 -1.44
CA VAL A 298 9.06 -44.92 -0.07
C VAL A 298 9.88 -43.63 -0.08
N LYS A 299 10.97 -43.58 -0.87
CA LYS A 299 11.79 -42.37 -1.00
C LYS A 299 10.98 -41.17 -1.52
N THR A 300 10.21 -41.34 -2.61
CA THR A 300 9.37 -40.28 -3.18
C THR A 300 8.30 -39.82 -2.20
N LYS A 301 7.65 -40.75 -1.49
CA LYS A 301 6.66 -40.43 -0.47
C LYS A 301 7.25 -39.63 0.68
N THR A 302 8.43 -40.01 1.18
CA THR A 302 9.13 -39.25 2.21
C THR A 302 9.46 -37.85 1.72
N TRP A 303 10.00 -37.73 0.51
CA TRP A 303 10.36 -36.44 -0.07
C TRP A 303 9.16 -35.51 -0.27
N LEU A 304 8.05 -36.00 -0.85
CA LEU A 304 6.82 -35.22 -0.99
C LEU A 304 6.27 -34.76 0.37
N ARG A 305 6.38 -35.61 1.40
CA ARG A 305 5.98 -35.24 2.77
C ARG A 305 6.89 -34.17 3.37
N THR A 306 8.19 -34.24 3.12
CA THR A 306 9.13 -33.19 3.55
C THR A 306 8.79 -31.87 2.87
N MET A 307 8.57 -31.88 1.55
CA MET A 307 8.14 -30.67 0.83
C MET A 307 6.83 -30.11 1.36
N LEU A 308 5.84 -30.96 1.63
CA LEU A 308 4.57 -30.53 2.22
C LEU A 308 4.77 -29.95 3.62
N ALA A 309 5.65 -30.52 4.45
CA ALA A 309 5.94 -29.99 5.78
C ALA A 309 6.63 -28.61 5.72
N ASP A 310 7.42 -28.34 4.69
CA ASP A 310 8.07 -27.04 4.48
C ASP A 310 7.07 -25.95 4.02
N GLN A 311 5.91 -26.34 3.46
CA GLN A 311 4.89 -25.39 2.99
C GLN A 311 4.23 -24.62 4.12
N ASP A 312 4.07 -25.17 5.32
CA ASP A 312 3.43 -24.46 6.44
C ASP A 312 4.26 -23.23 6.86
N GLY A 313 5.58 -23.41 7.02
CA GLY A 313 6.50 -22.33 7.37
C GLY A 313 6.59 -21.27 6.28
N PHE A 314 6.67 -21.70 5.02
CA PHE A 314 6.66 -20.79 3.87
C PHE A 314 5.32 -20.06 3.74
N GLY A 315 4.21 -20.75 3.94
CA GLY A 315 2.85 -20.24 3.85
C GLY A 315 2.55 -19.18 4.90
N ILE A 316 3.01 -19.34 6.14
CA ILE A 316 2.93 -18.28 7.17
C ILE A 316 3.79 -17.09 6.77
N THR A 317 5.01 -17.35 6.31
CA THR A 317 6.00 -16.34 5.96
C THR A 317 5.53 -15.44 4.80
N VAL A 318 4.88 -16.01 3.80
CA VAL A 318 4.33 -15.28 2.63
C VAL A 318 2.90 -14.80 2.89
N GLY A 319 2.08 -15.60 3.55
CA GLY A 319 0.66 -15.35 3.78
C GLY A 319 0.40 -14.26 4.80
N ALA A 320 1.22 -14.13 5.86
CA ALA A 320 1.02 -13.08 6.85
C ALA A 320 1.09 -11.67 6.25
N PRO A 321 2.12 -11.30 5.45
CA PRO A 321 2.13 -10.02 4.73
C PRO A 321 0.90 -9.79 3.85
N VAL A 322 0.44 -10.82 3.14
CA VAL A 322 -0.76 -10.73 2.29
C VAL A 322 -2.01 -10.43 3.13
N VAL A 323 -2.17 -11.10 4.27
CA VAL A 323 -3.28 -10.83 5.19
C VAL A 323 -3.20 -9.41 5.75
N PHE A 324 -2.01 -8.92 6.12
CA PHE A 324 -1.85 -7.53 6.55
C PHE A 324 -2.19 -6.54 5.44
N TYR A 325 -1.80 -6.83 4.19
CA TYR A 325 -2.09 -5.99 3.04
C TYR A 325 -3.60 -5.92 2.76
N CYS A 326 -4.28 -7.06 2.71
CA CYS A 326 -5.74 -7.15 2.55
C CYS A 326 -6.49 -6.52 3.73
N GLY A 327 -6.02 -6.77 4.96
CA GLY A 327 -6.60 -6.20 6.18
C GLY A 327 -6.45 -4.68 6.23
N GLY A 328 -5.27 -4.16 5.86
CA GLY A 328 -5.00 -2.72 5.72
C GLY A 328 -5.89 -2.08 4.66
N PHE A 329 -6.12 -2.75 3.53
CA PHE A 329 -7.06 -2.30 2.51
C PHE A 329 -8.50 -2.24 3.04
N VAL A 330 -9.02 -3.32 3.63
CA VAL A 330 -10.39 -3.35 4.19
C VAL A 330 -10.57 -2.29 5.27
N TYR A 331 -9.60 -2.17 6.19
CA TYR A 331 -9.60 -1.13 7.21
C TYR A 331 -9.65 0.27 6.57
N THR A 332 -8.83 0.53 5.55
CA THR A 332 -8.83 1.80 4.82
C THR A 332 -10.18 2.06 4.15
N SER A 333 -10.79 1.06 3.52
CA SER A 333 -12.10 1.19 2.90
C SER A 333 -13.18 1.54 3.93
N VAL A 334 -13.21 0.85 5.07
CA VAL A 334 -14.16 1.14 6.16
C VAL A 334 -13.91 2.52 6.77
N ASP A 335 -12.65 2.90 7.02
CA ASP A 335 -12.29 4.22 7.55
C ASP A 335 -12.74 5.33 6.58
N ASN A 336 -12.58 5.12 5.27
CA ASN A 336 -13.08 6.05 4.24
C ASN A 336 -14.60 6.18 4.24
N TYR A 337 -15.35 5.09 4.41
CA TYR A 337 -16.80 5.17 4.56
C TYR A 337 -17.20 5.97 5.80
N SER A 338 -16.41 5.91 6.87
CA SER A 338 -16.67 6.68 8.10
C SER A 338 -16.19 8.14 8.05
N LYS A 339 -15.31 8.48 7.10
CA LYS A 339 -14.66 9.79 6.96
C LYS A 339 -14.68 10.26 5.50
N LEU A 340 -15.88 10.35 4.93
CA LEU A 340 -16.04 10.83 3.56
C LEU A 340 -15.40 12.22 3.40
N GLY A 341 -14.55 12.37 2.39
CA GLY A 341 -13.92 13.65 2.06
C GLY A 341 -12.58 13.93 2.74
N ASP A 342 -12.04 13.04 3.59
CA ASP A 342 -10.66 13.20 4.07
C ASP A 342 -9.67 12.91 2.92
N ASN A 343 -8.85 13.92 2.62
CA ASN A 343 -7.86 13.86 1.55
C ASN A 343 -6.82 12.74 1.80
N SER A 344 -6.43 12.52 3.06
CA SER A 344 -5.41 11.52 3.41
C SER A 344 -5.90 10.10 3.13
N THR A 345 -7.15 9.81 3.44
CA THR A 345 -7.75 8.48 3.20
C THR A 345 -8.11 8.28 1.72
N SER A 346 -8.46 9.37 1.01
CA SER A 346 -8.71 9.37 -0.44
C SER A 346 -7.42 9.08 -1.24
N HIS A 347 -6.28 9.64 -0.86
CA HIS A 347 -4.99 9.30 -1.47
C HIS A 347 -4.60 7.85 -1.22
N ALA A 348 -4.84 7.32 -0.02
CA ALA A 348 -4.59 5.91 0.29
C ALA A 348 -5.44 4.97 -0.60
N LEU A 349 -6.72 5.30 -0.84
CA LEU A 349 -7.57 4.56 -1.79
C LEU A 349 -7.17 4.77 -3.25
N GLY A 350 -6.79 5.98 -3.65
CA GLY A 350 -6.41 6.28 -5.03
C GLY A 350 -5.17 5.52 -5.49
N ILE A 351 -4.25 5.23 -4.56
CA ILE A 351 -3.09 4.36 -4.81
C ILE A 351 -3.51 2.90 -4.97
N PHE A 352 -4.65 2.46 -4.44
CA PHE A 352 -5.04 1.04 -4.40
C PHE A 352 -6.10 0.66 -5.43
N THR A 353 -7.06 1.55 -5.65
CA THR A 353 -8.28 1.30 -6.42
C THR A 353 -8.01 1.01 -7.90
N PRO A 354 -7.12 1.75 -8.60
CA PRO A 354 -6.75 1.42 -9.98
C PRO A 354 -6.05 0.05 -10.07
N PHE A 355 -5.24 -0.31 -9.07
CA PHE A 355 -4.48 -1.56 -9.07
C PHE A 355 -5.37 -2.77 -8.82
N VAL A 356 -6.29 -2.70 -7.85
CA VAL A 356 -7.24 -3.79 -7.62
C VAL A 356 -8.22 -3.90 -8.78
N LEU A 357 -8.80 -2.79 -9.27
CA LEU A 357 -9.81 -2.82 -10.34
C LEU A 357 -9.26 -3.26 -11.70
N CYS A 358 -8.06 -2.81 -12.11
CA CYS A 358 -7.46 -3.25 -13.37
C CYS A 358 -7.18 -4.76 -13.37
N ASN A 359 -6.75 -5.32 -12.23
CA ASN A 359 -6.43 -6.74 -12.13
C ASN A 359 -7.68 -7.62 -11.95
N VAL A 360 -8.66 -7.18 -11.17
CA VAL A 360 -9.94 -7.90 -11.00
C VAL A 360 -10.72 -7.96 -12.30
N ARG A 361 -10.74 -6.89 -13.11
CA ARG A 361 -11.39 -6.89 -14.42
C ARG A 361 -10.71 -7.86 -15.40
N GLY A 362 -9.39 -7.95 -15.37
CA GLY A 362 -8.63 -8.96 -16.13
C GLY A 362 -8.96 -10.39 -15.70
N LEU A 363 -9.11 -10.62 -14.38
CA LEU A 363 -9.46 -11.93 -13.84
C LEU A 363 -10.89 -12.34 -14.19
N LEU A 364 -11.87 -11.42 -14.09
CA LEU A 364 -13.27 -11.68 -14.44
C LEU A 364 -13.45 -11.99 -15.92
N ASN A 365 -12.73 -11.30 -16.81
CA ASN A 365 -12.76 -11.57 -18.24
C ASN A 365 -12.14 -12.92 -18.64
N HIS A 366 -11.34 -13.55 -17.76
CA HIS A 366 -10.77 -14.87 -17.98
C HIS A 366 -11.58 -15.99 -17.32
N LEU A 367 -12.44 -15.66 -16.35
CA LEU A 367 -13.29 -16.60 -15.63
C LEU A 367 -14.70 -16.73 -16.23
N LEU A 368 -15.17 -15.70 -16.94
CA LEU A 368 -16.35 -15.71 -17.81
C LEU A 368 -15.95 -16.09 -19.23
#